data_AF-A0A6B3H0Q8-F1
#
_entry.id   AF-A0A6B3H0Q8-F1
#
_cell.length_a   1.000
_cell.length_b   1.000
_cell.length_c   1.000
_cell.angle_alpha   90.00
_cell.angle_beta   90.00
_cell.angle_gamma   90.00
#
_symmetry.space_group_name_H-M   'P 1'
#
loop_
_entity.id
_entity.type
_entity.pdbx_description
1 polymer ?
#
loop_
_entity_poly.entity_id
_entity_poly.type
_entity_poly.pdbx_seq_one_letter_code
_entity_poly.pdbx_strand_id
1 'polypeptide(L)'
;GRPVLTVDTHGFLRPASLRYEYGHHDPDSYRDSWFDEGALWREVFGPLEDGGSGTVLPDLWDPATDRATRSARRALPPGGVLLLHGPMLLGRWFPFDLTVHLHLTPAALRRRTPAGEQWTLPALARYAEEAEPAAGADVVVRLDDPARPAWTG
;
A
#
# COMPACT_ATOMS: atom_id res chain seq x y z
N GLY A 1 23.39 10.75 -0.81
CA GLY A 1 22.03 10.29 -0.51
C GLY A 1 22.02 8.78 -0.41
N ARG A 2 21.01 8.19 0.24
CA ARG A 2 20.81 6.73 0.23
C ARG A 2 20.05 6.33 -1.04
N PRO A 3 20.39 5.21 -1.72
CA PRO A 3 19.58 4.68 -2.80
C PRO A 3 18.17 4.36 -2.31
N VAL A 4 17.14 4.76 -3.06
CA VAL A 4 15.74 4.49 -2.72
C VAL A 4 15.09 3.70 -3.84
N LEU A 5 14.37 2.65 -3.48
CA LEU A 5 13.51 1.91 -4.39
C LEU A 5 12.06 2.03 -3.91
N THR A 6 11.20 2.53 -4.78
CA THR A 6 9.79 2.76 -4.45
C THR A 6 8.92 1.65 -5.05
N VAL A 7 8.00 1.13 -4.26
CA VAL A 7 7.01 0.14 -4.66
C VAL A 7 5.62 0.67 -4.31
N ASP A 8 4.72 0.68 -5.29
CA ASP A 8 3.30 0.97 -5.10
C ASP A 8 2.54 -0.34 -4.99
N THR A 9 1.71 -0.51 -3.95
CA THR A 9 0.89 -1.72 -3.80
C THR A 9 -0.11 -1.91 -4.94
N HIS A 10 -0.43 -0.88 -5.74
CA HIS A 10 -1.26 -1.05 -6.95
C HIS A 10 -0.60 -1.94 -8.00
N GLY A 11 0.73 -2.03 -8.02
CA GLY A 11 1.46 -3.01 -8.83
C GLY A 11 1.29 -4.46 -8.35
N PHE A 12 0.69 -4.66 -7.19
CA PHE A 12 0.46 -5.97 -6.55
C PHE A 12 -1.02 -6.24 -6.34
N LEU A 13 -1.88 -5.67 -7.18
CA LEU A 13 -3.29 -6.05 -7.22
C LEU A 13 -3.45 -7.48 -7.73
N ARG A 14 -4.41 -8.21 -7.16
CA ARG A 14 -4.85 -9.49 -7.71
C ARG A 14 -5.56 -9.30 -9.06
N PRO A 15 -5.63 -10.35 -9.91
CA PRO A 15 -6.42 -10.32 -11.14
C PRO A 15 -7.87 -9.89 -10.92
N ALA A 16 -8.49 -9.27 -11.93
CA ALA A 16 -9.87 -8.79 -11.85
C ALA A 16 -10.86 -9.88 -11.44
N SER A 17 -10.64 -11.14 -11.86
CA SER A 17 -11.48 -12.28 -11.49
C SER A 17 -11.53 -12.54 -9.98
N LEU A 18 -10.47 -12.18 -9.24
CA LEU A 18 -10.44 -12.28 -7.78
C LEU A 18 -10.93 -11.00 -7.13
N ARG A 19 -10.52 -9.82 -7.65
CA ARG A 19 -10.94 -8.53 -7.09
C ARG A 19 -12.45 -8.32 -7.14
N TYR A 20 -13.05 -8.69 -8.26
CA TYR A 20 -14.46 -8.42 -8.54
C TYR A 20 -15.36 -9.63 -8.31
N GLU A 21 -14.87 -10.67 -7.62
CA GLU A 21 -15.65 -11.88 -7.28
C GLU A 21 -16.98 -11.52 -6.58
N TYR A 22 -16.93 -10.52 -5.70
CA TYR A 22 -18.10 -10.00 -4.94
C TYR A 22 -18.70 -8.72 -5.55
N GLY A 23 -18.29 -8.36 -6.76
CA GLY A 23 -18.70 -7.15 -7.46
C GLY A 23 -17.60 -6.10 -7.59
N HIS A 24 -17.78 -5.16 -8.51
CA HIS A 24 -16.77 -4.14 -8.83
C HIS A 24 -16.57 -3.11 -7.70
N HIS A 25 -17.60 -2.90 -6.88
CA HIS A 25 -17.63 -1.87 -5.83
C HIS A 25 -17.96 -2.47 -4.46
N ASP A 26 -17.36 -3.63 -4.14
CA ASP A 26 -17.51 -4.29 -2.85
C ASP A 26 -16.42 -3.82 -1.87
N PRO A 27 -16.76 -3.08 -0.79
CA PRO A 27 -15.76 -2.51 0.12
C PRO A 27 -15.01 -3.55 0.94
N ASP A 28 -15.66 -4.67 1.30
CA ASP A 28 -15.01 -5.73 2.08
C ASP A 28 -13.97 -6.46 1.23
N SER A 29 -14.31 -6.79 -0.01
CA SER A 29 -13.37 -7.33 -1.01
C SER A 29 -12.20 -6.38 -1.23
N TYR A 30 -12.46 -5.08 -1.41
CA TYR A 30 -11.39 -4.07 -1.55
C TYR A 30 -10.43 -4.05 -0.36
N ARG A 31 -10.97 -4.14 0.87
CA ARG A 31 -10.16 -4.19 2.09
C ARG A 31 -9.31 -5.45 2.16
N ASP A 32 -9.92 -6.61 1.92
CA ASP A 32 -9.34 -7.89 2.37
C ASP A 32 -8.69 -8.71 1.25
N SER A 33 -9.10 -8.50 0.00
CA SER A 33 -8.79 -9.45 -1.07
C SER A 33 -8.04 -8.84 -2.26
N TRP A 34 -8.09 -7.52 -2.43
CA TRP A 34 -7.58 -6.89 -3.66
C TRP A 34 -6.07 -6.87 -3.78
N PHE A 35 -5.35 -6.70 -2.68
CA PHE A 35 -3.90 -6.58 -2.64
C PHE A 35 -3.27 -7.93 -2.33
N ASP A 36 -2.29 -8.35 -3.13
CA ASP A 36 -1.58 -9.61 -2.96
C ASP A 36 -0.44 -9.46 -1.94
N GLU A 37 -0.80 -9.52 -0.65
CA GLU A 37 0.17 -9.51 0.45
C GLU A 37 1.21 -10.63 0.35
N GLY A 38 0.81 -11.80 -0.14
CA GLY A 38 1.71 -12.93 -0.34
C GLY A 38 2.76 -12.65 -1.42
N ALA A 39 2.37 -11.93 -2.48
CA ALA A 39 3.32 -11.45 -3.49
C ALA A 39 4.26 -10.37 -2.95
N LEU A 40 3.78 -9.44 -2.10
CA LEU A 40 4.65 -8.47 -1.44
C LEU A 40 5.71 -9.18 -0.57
N TRP A 41 5.31 -10.16 0.24
CA TRP A 41 6.26 -10.97 1.00
C TRP A 41 7.28 -11.69 0.13
N ARG A 42 6.81 -12.37 -0.93
CA ARG A 42 7.68 -13.21 -1.77
C ARG A 42 8.62 -12.40 -2.67
N GLU A 43 8.15 -11.29 -3.24
CA GLU A 43 8.86 -10.57 -4.30
C GLU A 43 9.46 -9.24 -3.83
N VAL A 44 9.09 -8.73 -2.66
CA VAL A 44 9.58 -7.45 -2.12
C VAL A 44 10.32 -7.64 -0.80
N PHE A 45 9.69 -8.19 0.24
CA PHE A 45 10.32 -8.31 1.56
C PHE A 45 11.31 -9.47 1.65
N GLY A 46 10.90 -10.68 1.29
CA GLY A 46 11.73 -11.89 1.34
C GLY A 46 13.08 -11.76 0.61
N PRO A 47 13.17 -11.10 -0.57
CA PRO A 47 14.45 -10.85 -1.22
C PRO A 47 15.40 -9.91 -0.45
N LEU A 48 14.89 -9.10 0.49
CA LEU A 48 15.65 -8.15 1.30
C LEU A 48 16.00 -8.67 2.71
N GLU A 49 15.43 -9.81 3.12
CA GLU A 49 15.81 -10.50 4.35
C GLU A 49 17.26 -11.00 4.32
N ASP A 50 17.78 -11.37 5.48
CA ASP A 50 19.12 -11.95 5.62
C ASP A 50 19.28 -13.21 4.74
N GLY A 51 20.27 -13.20 3.85
CA GLY A 51 20.49 -14.28 2.88
C GLY A 51 19.60 -14.21 1.64
N GLY A 52 18.75 -13.19 1.52
CA GLY A 52 17.96 -12.88 0.33
C GLY A 52 18.81 -12.41 -0.86
N SER A 53 18.17 -12.31 -2.03
CA SER A 53 18.87 -11.95 -3.27
C SER A 53 19.30 -10.49 -3.37
N GLY A 54 18.73 -9.60 -2.53
CA GLY A 54 18.86 -8.16 -2.63
C GLY A 54 18.14 -7.56 -3.86
N THR A 55 17.35 -8.34 -4.59
CA THR A 55 16.64 -7.91 -5.79
C THR A 55 15.13 -8.09 -5.65
N VAL A 56 14.38 -7.01 -5.77
CA VAL A 56 12.92 -7.03 -5.65
C VAL A 56 12.25 -6.90 -7.00
N LEU A 57 11.02 -7.39 -7.10
CA LEU A 57 10.15 -7.09 -8.25
C LEU A 57 9.37 -5.80 -7.96
N PRO A 58 9.35 -4.80 -8.86
CA PRO A 58 8.69 -3.52 -8.58
C PRO A 58 7.17 -3.56 -8.74
N ASP A 59 6.66 -4.50 -9.55
CA ASP A 59 5.25 -4.72 -9.82
C ASP A 59 5.04 -6.14 -10.36
N LEU A 60 3.84 -6.69 -10.18
CA LEU A 60 3.43 -8.01 -10.66
C LEU A 60 2.22 -7.95 -11.59
N TRP A 61 1.36 -6.94 -11.43
CA TRP A 61 0.09 -6.82 -12.14
C TRP A 61 -0.14 -5.40 -12.65
N ASP A 62 -0.57 -5.30 -13.91
CA ASP A 62 -1.08 -4.07 -14.53
C ASP A 62 -2.61 -4.09 -14.45
N PRO A 63 -3.23 -3.26 -13.59
CA PRO A 63 -4.68 -3.24 -13.44
C PRO A 63 -5.42 -2.62 -14.62
N ALA A 64 -4.75 -1.86 -15.50
CA ALA A 64 -5.38 -1.24 -16.66
C ALA A 64 -5.62 -2.25 -17.78
N THR A 65 -4.66 -3.17 -18.00
CA THR A 65 -4.79 -4.25 -18.99
C THR A 65 -5.22 -5.58 -18.40
N ASP A 66 -5.28 -5.67 -17.07
CA ASP A 66 -5.53 -6.87 -16.27
C ASP A 66 -4.59 -8.03 -16.66
N ARG A 67 -3.28 -7.75 -16.61
CA ARG A 67 -2.24 -8.71 -16.98
C ARG A 67 -1.04 -8.64 -16.05
N ALA A 68 -0.32 -9.76 -15.96
CA ALA A 68 0.97 -9.77 -15.30
C ALA A 68 1.96 -8.85 -16.03
N THR A 69 2.71 -8.08 -15.27
CA THR A 69 3.76 -7.21 -15.82
C THR A 69 5.00 -8.02 -16.22
N ARG A 70 5.94 -7.37 -16.91
CA ARG A 70 7.25 -7.94 -17.29
C ARG A 70 8.40 -7.08 -16.81
N SER A 71 8.21 -6.35 -15.72
CA SER A 71 9.22 -5.47 -15.16
C SER A 71 10.44 -6.28 -14.72
N ALA A 72 11.63 -5.76 -15.04
CA ALA A 72 12.86 -6.36 -14.55
C ALA A 72 13.00 -6.17 -13.04
N ARG A 73 13.53 -7.19 -12.35
CA ARG A 73 13.91 -7.10 -10.94
C ARG A 73 14.94 -5.98 -10.74
N ARG A 74 14.84 -5.31 -9.59
CA ARG A 74 15.66 -4.15 -9.23
C ARG A 74 16.47 -4.48 -8.00
N ALA A 75 17.79 -4.30 -8.10
CA ALA A 75 18.68 -4.44 -6.95
C ALA A 75 18.48 -3.26 -6.00
N LEU A 76 18.30 -3.56 -4.72
CA LEU A 76 18.45 -2.60 -3.64
C LEU A 76 19.83 -2.85 -2.99
N PRO A 77 20.84 -2.01 -3.25
CA PRO A 77 22.16 -2.24 -2.68
C PRO A 77 22.14 -2.11 -1.15
N PRO A 78 23.11 -2.71 -0.44
CA PRO A 78 23.25 -2.55 1.01
C PRO A 78 23.20 -1.08 1.43
N GLY A 79 22.43 -0.77 2.48
CA GLY A 79 22.20 0.61 2.95
C GLY A 79 21.18 1.41 2.11
N GLY A 80 20.57 0.80 1.10
CA GLY A 80 19.41 1.34 0.40
C GLY A 80 18.14 1.31 1.23
N VAL A 81 17.13 2.07 0.80
CA VAL A 81 15.82 2.18 1.45
C VAL A 81 14.74 1.69 0.49
N LEU A 82 13.92 0.73 0.93
CA LEU A 82 12.67 0.41 0.27
C LEU A 82 11.58 1.36 0.78
N LEU A 83 10.89 2.04 -0.14
CA LEU A 83 9.69 2.81 0.16
C LEU A 83 8.48 2.08 -0.43
N LEU A 84 7.76 1.32 0.39
CA LEU A 84 6.47 0.73 0.01
C LEU A 84 5.35 1.68 0.40
N HIS A 85 4.46 2.01 -0.53
CA HIS A 85 3.29 2.84 -0.24
C HIS A 85 2.00 2.26 -0.83
N GLY A 86 0.89 2.51 -0.15
CA GLY A 86 -0.41 1.97 -0.52
C GLY A 86 -1.43 2.13 0.60
N PRO A 87 -2.71 1.89 0.30
CA PRO A 87 -3.75 1.87 1.32
C PRO A 87 -3.58 0.66 2.25
N MET A 88 -3.99 0.82 3.51
CA MET A 88 -4.24 -0.30 4.43
C MET A 88 -3.03 -1.21 4.72
N LEU A 89 -1.82 -0.66 4.76
CA LEU A 89 -0.57 -1.39 4.98
C LEU A 89 -0.28 -1.71 6.46
N LEU A 90 -0.59 -0.79 7.38
CA LEU A 90 -0.37 -1.00 8.81
C LEU A 90 -1.42 -1.96 9.38
N GLY A 91 -1.03 -2.84 10.29
CA GLY A 91 -1.90 -3.92 10.81
C GLY A 91 -1.77 -5.25 10.06
N ARG A 92 -0.92 -5.34 9.02
CA ARG A 92 -0.69 -6.56 8.22
C ARG A 92 0.63 -7.28 8.51
N TRP A 93 1.26 -6.98 9.66
CA TRP A 93 2.49 -7.62 10.13
C TRP A 93 3.71 -7.55 9.19
N PHE A 94 3.73 -6.59 8.26
CA PHE A 94 4.90 -6.32 7.43
C PHE A 94 6.09 -5.83 8.28
N PRO A 95 7.34 -6.12 7.89
CA PRO A 95 8.55 -5.86 8.68
C PRO A 95 9.07 -4.45 8.43
N PHE A 96 8.21 -3.43 8.60
CA PHE A 96 8.61 -2.05 8.36
C PHE A 96 9.56 -1.56 9.47
N ASP A 97 10.73 -1.05 9.09
CA ASP A 97 11.67 -0.38 10.01
C ASP A 97 11.17 1.00 10.45
N LEU A 98 10.35 1.64 9.61
CA LEU A 98 9.74 2.95 9.83
C LEU A 98 8.40 3.02 9.10
N THR A 99 7.39 3.54 9.78
CA THR A 99 6.02 3.66 9.28
C THR A 99 5.56 5.11 9.28
N VAL A 100 4.97 5.53 8.16
CA VAL A 100 4.37 6.86 8.02
C VAL A 100 2.90 6.71 7.65
N HIS A 101 2.01 7.08 8.56
CA HIS A 101 0.57 7.08 8.30
C HIS A 101 0.10 8.46 7.82
N LEU A 102 -0.43 8.48 6.59
CA LEU A 102 -1.06 9.66 6.01
C LEU A 102 -2.52 9.74 6.43
N HIS A 103 -2.80 10.54 7.46
CA HIS A 103 -4.13 10.69 8.03
C HIS A 103 -4.92 11.79 7.32
N LEU A 104 -6.13 11.46 6.91
CA LEU A 104 -7.15 12.41 6.47
C LEU A 104 -8.43 12.17 7.26
N THR A 105 -9.12 13.25 7.65
CA THR A 105 -10.46 13.13 8.24
C THR A 105 -11.45 12.53 7.24
N PRO A 106 -12.55 11.90 7.69
CA PRO A 106 -13.57 11.34 6.79
C PRO A 106 -14.12 12.36 5.77
N ALA A 107 -14.28 13.62 6.19
CA ALA A 107 -14.72 14.69 5.31
C ALA A 107 -13.66 15.05 4.25
N ALA A 108 -12.38 15.05 4.63
CA ALA A 108 -11.28 15.28 3.71
C ALA A 108 -11.11 14.12 2.71
N LEU A 109 -11.20 12.87 3.17
CA LEU A 109 -11.21 11.68 2.30
C LEU A 109 -12.31 11.79 1.27
N ARG A 110 -13.57 11.99 1.67
CA ARG A 110 -14.70 12.10 0.74
C ARG A 110 -14.53 13.19 -0.32
N ARG A 111 -14.00 14.36 0.08
CA ARG A 111 -13.77 15.48 -0.85
C ARG A 111 -12.62 15.20 -1.83
N ARG A 112 -11.62 14.42 -1.43
CA ARG A 112 -10.41 14.15 -2.21
C ARG A 112 -10.50 12.88 -3.06
N THR A 113 -11.37 11.94 -2.69
CA THR A 113 -11.63 10.73 -3.47
C THR A 113 -12.58 11.05 -4.63
N PRO A 114 -12.19 10.77 -5.90
CA PRO A 114 -13.08 10.90 -7.06
C PRO A 114 -14.41 10.20 -6.85
N ALA A 115 -15.51 10.75 -7.39
CA ALA A 115 -16.86 10.21 -7.16
C ALA A 115 -16.99 8.70 -7.48
N GLY A 116 -16.32 8.24 -8.56
CA GLY A 116 -16.30 6.83 -8.96
C GLY A 116 -15.50 5.90 -8.03
N GLU A 117 -14.73 6.44 -7.09
CA GLU A 117 -13.92 5.68 -6.13
C GLU A 117 -14.45 5.81 -4.70
N GLN A 118 -15.48 6.62 -4.45
CA GLN A 118 -16.02 6.85 -3.11
C GLN A 118 -16.63 5.59 -2.47
N TRP A 119 -16.94 4.57 -3.28
CA TRP A 119 -17.34 3.26 -2.79
C TRP A 119 -16.25 2.56 -1.95
N THR A 120 -14.98 2.98 -2.05
CA THR A 120 -13.87 2.48 -1.22
C THR A 120 -13.87 3.07 0.20
N LEU A 121 -14.55 4.19 0.44
CA LEU A 121 -14.50 4.91 1.72
C LEU A 121 -14.95 4.06 2.93
N PRO A 122 -16.00 3.23 2.85
CA PRO A 122 -16.35 2.32 3.95
C PRO A 122 -15.22 1.36 4.33
N ALA A 123 -14.45 0.87 3.35
CA ALA A 123 -13.29 0.01 3.60
C ALA A 123 -12.19 0.76 4.37
N LEU A 124 -11.91 2.01 3.96
CA LEU A 124 -10.92 2.86 4.62
C LEU A 124 -11.36 3.28 6.03
N ALA A 125 -12.66 3.52 6.24
CA ALA A 125 -13.21 3.82 7.55
C ALA A 125 -13.07 2.62 8.50
N ARG A 126 -13.45 1.43 8.03
CA ARG A 126 -13.30 0.20 8.79
C ARG A 126 -11.83 -0.11 9.09
N TYR A 127 -10.94 0.08 8.13
CA TYR A 127 -9.50 -0.01 8.36
C TYR A 127 -9.01 0.93 9.48
N ALA A 128 -9.47 2.18 9.47
CA ALA A 128 -9.08 3.16 10.48
C ALA A 128 -9.58 2.77 11.88
N GLU A 129 -10.76 2.14 11.97
CA GLU A 129 -11.36 1.64 13.23
C GLU A 129 -10.67 0.37 13.75
N GLU A 130 -10.37 -0.59 12.88
CA GLU A 130 -9.88 -1.92 13.28
C GLU A 130 -8.36 -1.99 13.42
N ALA A 131 -7.61 -1.30 12.55
CA ALA A 131 -6.15 -1.35 12.56
C ALA A 131 -5.52 -0.19 13.34
N GLU A 132 -6.30 0.84 13.68
CA GLU A 132 -5.87 2.06 14.38
C GLU A 132 -4.50 2.58 13.91
N PRO A 133 -4.30 2.80 12.59
CA PRO A 133 -2.97 3.02 12.01
C PRO A 133 -2.26 4.27 12.54
N ALA A 134 -3.02 5.26 13.03
CA ALA A 134 -2.45 6.46 13.64
C ALA A 134 -1.85 6.19 15.04
N ALA A 135 -2.30 5.16 15.76
CA ALA A 135 -1.74 4.77 17.04
C ALA A 135 -0.49 3.89 16.88
N GLY A 136 -0.42 3.12 15.79
CA GLY A 136 0.69 2.20 15.53
C GLY A 136 1.82 2.75 14.66
N ALA A 137 1.63 3.90 13.99
CA ALA A 137 2.66 4.48 13.13
C ALA A 137 3.73 5.25 13.91
N ASP A 138 4.98 5.18 13.45
CA ASP A 138 6.08 5.98 13.98
C ASP A 138 5.87 7.47 13.71
N VAL A 139 5.32 7.80 12.54
CA VAL A 139 4.98 9.16 12.14
C VAL A 139 3.57 9.23 11.60
N VAL A 140 2.78 10.17 12.09
CA VAL A 140 1.47 10.51 11.56
C VAL A 140 1.53 11.86 10.89
N VAL A 141 1.15 11.93 9.62
CA VAL A 141 1.06 13.17 8.84
C VAL A 141 -0.40 13.47 8.54
N ARG A 142 -0.91 14.58 9.06
CA ARG A 142 -2.28 15.07 8.83
C ARG A 142 -2.32 15.84 7.51
N LEU A 143 -3.19 15.40 6.58
CA LEU A 143 -3.23 15.85 5.19
C LEU A 143 -4.62 16.28 4.70
N ASP A 144 -5.48 16.76 5.60
CA ASP A 144 -6.77 17.37 5.22
C ASP A 144 -6.58 18.48 4.17
N ASP A 145 -5.51 19.26 4.33
CA ASP A 145 -4.93 20.16 3.34
C ASP A 145 -3.45 19.79 3.06
N PRO A 146 -3.14 19.11 1.94
CA PRO A 146 -1.78 18.73 1.55
C PRO A 146 -0.84 19.92 1.33
N ALA A 147 -1.36 21.14 1.11
CA ALA A 147 -0.53 22.33 1.04
C ALA A 147 -0.04 22.78 2.44
N ARG A 148 -0.63 22.24 3.51
CA ARG A 148 -0.36 22.60 4.91
C ARG A 148 -0.29 21.34 5.79
N PRO A 149 0.68 20.45 5.55
CA PRO A 149 0.82 19.25 6.35
C PRO A 149 1.21 19.61 7.79
N ALA A 150 0.66 18.85 8.74
CA ALA A 150 1.15 18.80 10.11
C ALA A 150 1.56 17.37 10.41
N TRP A 151 2.60 17.17 11.22
CA TRP A 151 3.05 15.83 11.57
C TRP A 151 3.40 15.71 13.04
N THR A 152 3.30 14.48 13.55
CA THR A 152 3.69 14.05 14.88
C THR A 152 4.45 12.74 14.78
N GLY A 153 5.49 12.57 15.59
CA GLY A 153 6.30 11.36 15.71
C GLY A 153 7.22 11.46 16.92
#